data_AF-A0AA95N7M5-F1
#
_entry.id   AF-A0AA95N7M5-F1
#
_cell.length_a   1.000
_cell.length_b   1.000
_cell.length_c   1.000
_cell.angle_alpha   90.00
_cell.angle_beta   90.00
_cell.angle_gamma   90.00
#
_symmetry.space_group_name_H-M   'P 1'
#
loop_
_entity.id
_entity.type
_entity.pdbx_description
1 polymer ?
#
loop_
_entity_poly.entity_id
_entity_poly.type
_entity_poly.pdbx_seq_one_letter_code
_entity_poly.pdbx_strand_id
1 'polypeptide(L)'
;MLHIFKHLMLRIRLLLVLIITVSALTASPLALADVSREQAGAIAQKQVGGKVLKITAIQYNKKDAFRVKLLKSNGSVTQVIVDAKSGRVYGGKSSSDDKKDKGKDKSDRRGYRR
;
A
#
# COMPACT_ATOMS: atom_id res chain seq x y z
N MET A 1 47.27 -20.81 39.44
CA MET A 1 47.35 -19.86 38.31
C MET A 1 46.67 -20.33 37.02
N LEU A 2 46.57 -21.63 36.71
CA LEU A 2 46.01 -22.12 35.42
C LEU A 2 44.47 -22.18 35.33
N HIS A 3 43.73 -22.08 36.44
CA HIS A 3 42.25 -22.11 36.43
C HIS A 3 41.60 -20.74 36.14
N ILE A 4 42.25 -19.64 36.52
CA ILE A 4 41.74 -18.28 36.36
C ILE A 4 41.70 -17.90 34.87
N PHE A 5 42.71 -18.30 34.10
CA PHE A 5 42.74 -18.10 32.64
C PHE A 5 41.66 -18.92 31.91
N LYS A 6 41.31 -20.11 32.41
CA LYS A 6 40.24 -20.94 31.83
C LYS A 6 38.85 -20.29 32.05
N HIS A 7 38.58 -19.76 33.24
CA HIS A 7 37.34 -19.04 33.51
C HIS A 7 37.27 -17.67 32.80
N LEU A 8 38.40 -17.01 32.60
CA LEU A 8 38.51 -15.77 31.83
C LEU A 8 38.25 -16.00 30.33
N MET A 9 38.82 -17.06 29.75
CA MET A 9 38.54 -17.48 28.36
C MET A 9 37.09 -17.97 28.16
N LEU A 10 36.50 -18.65 29.15
CA LEU A 10 35.12 -19.14 29.05
C LEU A 10 34.09 -17.98 29.05
N ARG A 11 34.35 -16.92 29.83
CA ARG A 11 33.51 -15.71 29.85
C ARG A 11 33.61 -14.90 28.57
N ILE A 12 34.81 -14.78 27.99
CA ILE A 12 35.04 -14.11 26.71
C ILE A 12 34.38 -14.87 25.55
N ARG A 13 34.41 -16.21 25.57
CA ARG A 13 33.66 -17.05 24.60
C ARG A 13 32.15 -16.89 24.74
N LEU A 14 31.62 -16.82 25.96
CA LEU A 14 30.20 -16.56 26.22
C LEU A 14 29.76 -15.17 25.72
N LEU A 15 30.59 -14.14 25.90
CA LEU A 15 30.32 -12.80 25.39
C LEU A 15 30.38 -12.71 23.86
N LEU A 16 31.32 -13.44 23.22
CA LEU A 16 31.41 -13.51 21.75
C LEU A 16 30.21 -14.22 21.10
N VAL A 17 29.68 -15.29 21.72
CA VAL A 17 28.51 -16.01 21.19
C VAL A 17 27.23 -15.16 21.31
N LEU A 18 27.08 -14.37 22.38
CA LEU A 18 25.92 -13.51 22.58
C LEU A 18 25.80 -12.42 21.50
N ILE A 19 26.94 -11.83 21.09
CA ILE A 19 26.97 -10.76 20.07
C ILE A 19 26.60 -11.30 18.68
N ILE A 20 26.90 -12.57 18.38
CA ILE A 20 26.60 -13.19 17.07
C ILE A 20 25.10 -13.51 16.91
N THR A 21 24.35 -13.75 17.99
CA THR A 21 22.93 -14.14 17.91
C THR A 21 21.96 -13.02 17.52
N VAL A 22 22.36 -11.74 17.60
CA VAL A 22 21.43 -10.61 17.39
C VAL A 22 21.29 -10.22 15.90
N SER A 23 22.09 -10.81 15.00
CA SER A 23 22.17 -10.38 13.60
C SER A 23 21.32 -11.18 12.60
N ALA A 24 20.32 -11.96 13.04
CA ALA A 24 19.29 -12.49 12.15
C ALA A 24 18.21 -11.41 11.91
N LEU A 25 18.55 -10.34 11.19
CA LEU A 25 18.23 -10.20 9.76
C LEU A 25 16.72 -10.36 9.50
N THR A 26 15.98 -9.32 9.85
CA THR A 26 14.64 -9.04 9.36
C THR A 26 14.70 -8.72 7.86
N ALA A 27 14.77 -9.74 7.02
CA ALA A 27 14.58 -9.60 5.59
C ALA A 27 13.25 -10.27 5.21
N SER A 28 12.16 -9.52 5.29
CA SER A 28 10.90 -9.95 4.67
C SER A 28 11.15 -10.05 3.17
N PRO A 29 10.92 -11.21 2.53
CA PRO A 29 10.95 -11.29 1.08
C PRO A 29 9.79 -10.43 0.57
N LEU A 30 10.09 -9.25 0.03
CA LEU A 30 9.14 -8.59 -0.85
C LEU A 30 9.09 -9.44 -2.11
N ALA A 31 8.23 -10.46 -2.08
CA ALA A 31 7.84 -11.19 -3.25
C ALA A 31 7.44 -10.17 -4.31
N LEU A 32 8.05 -10.29 -5.50
CA LEU A 32 7.73 -9.55 -6.73
C LEU A 32 6.34 -9.96 -7.25
N ALA A 33 5.34 -10.05 -6.37
CA ALA A 33 3.96 -10.20 -6.73
C ALA A 33 3.41 -8.81 -7.08
N ASP A 34 2.60 -8.77 -8.13
CA ASP A 34 1.80 -7.60 -8.49
C ASP A 34 1.07 -7.11 -7.23
N VAL A 35 0.96 -5.78 -7.05
CA VAL A 35 0.34 -5.19 -5.87
C VAL A 35 -1.12 -5.64 -5.80
N SER A 36 -1.47 -6.32 -4.72
CA SER A 36 -2.86 -6.70 -4.45
C SER A 36 -3.71 -5.46 -4.16
N ARG A 37 -5.03 -5.61 -4.29
CA ARG A 37 -6.00 -4.57 -3.96
C ARG A 37 -5.78 -4.03 -2.54
N GLU A 38 -5.58 -4.93 -1.58
CA GLU A 38 -5.42 -4.62 -0.17
C GLU A 38 -4.09 -3.89 0.07
N GLN A 39 -3.01 -4.34 -0.57
CA GLN A 39 -1.72 -3.66 -0.53
C GLN A 39 -1.80 -2.26 -1.12
N ALA A 40 -2.52 -2.05 -2.24
CA ALA A 40 -2.74 -0.72 -2.79
C ALA A 40 -3.47 0.20 -1.80
N GLY A 41 -4.45 -0.33 -1.07
CA GLY A 41 -5.12 0.39 0.02
C GLY A 41 -4.16 0.79 1.13
N ALA A 42 -3.32 -0.13 1.59
CA ALA A 42 -2.31 0.13 2.62
C ALA A 42 -1.25 1.15 2.17
N ILE A 43 -0.78 1.05 0.93
CA ILE A 43 0.18 2.01 0.33
C ILE A 43 -0.43 3.41 0.30
N ALA A 44 -1.66 3.55 -0.21
CA ALA A 44 -2.34 4.84 -0.28
C ALA A 44 -2.60 5.42 1.12
N GLN A 45 -3.00 4.58 2.07
CA GLN A 45 -3.20 4.99 3.46
C GLN A 45 -1.90 5.46 4.11
N LYS A 46 -0.78 4.77 3.89
CA LYS A 46 0.53 5.17 4.43
C LYS A 46 0.99 6.53 3.89
N GLN A 47 0.69 6.85 2.64
CA GLN A 47 1.17 8.08 2.01
C GLN A 47 0.29 9.30 2.30
N VAL A 48 -1.03 9.13 2.31
CA VAL A 48 -1.97 10.26 2.40
C VAL A 48 -2.71 10.30 3.73
N GLY A 49 -2.72 9.19 4.48
CA GLY A 49 -3.50 9.04 5.70
C GLY A 49 -4.99 8.87 5.43
N GLY A 50 -5.76 8.74 6.52
CA GLY A 50 -7.22 8.60 6.46
C GLY A 50 -7.70 7.15 6.35
N LYS A 51 -9.02 6.99 6.23
CA LYS A 51 -9.70 5.70 6.14
C LYS A 51 -9.99 5.34 4.69
N VAL A 52 -9.56 4.17 4.24
CA VAL A 52 -9.90 3.67 2.90
C VAL A 52 -11.40 3.41 2.82
N LEU A 53 -12.06 4.03 1.84
CA LEU A 53 -13.49 3.86 1.57
C LEU A 53 -13.74 2.86 0.45
N LYS A 54 -12.95 2.95 -0.63
CA LYS A 54 -13.14 2.12 -1.82
C LYS A 54 -11.84 1.97 -2.59
N ILE A 55 -11.59 0.76 -3.09
CA ILE A 55 -10.49 0.47 -4.00
C ILE A 55 -11.09 -0.08 -5.29
N THR A 56 -10.74 0.54 -6.43
CA THR A 56 -11.26 0.16 -7.75
C THR A 56 -10.09 -0.11 -8.69
N ALA A 57 -10.07 -1.28 -9.34
CA ALA A 57 -9.09 -1.56 -10.39
C ALA A 57 -9.44 -0.73 -11.64
N ILE A 58 -8.45 -0.08 -12.22
CA ILE A 58 -8.58 0.79 -13.40
C ILE A 58 -7.36 0.60 -14.31
N GLN A 59 -7.44 1.07 -15.55
CA GLN A 59 -6.24 1.38 -16.32
C GLN A 59 -5.90 2.86 -16.20
N TYR A 60 -4.65 3.16 -15.89
CA TYR A 60 -4.09 4.51 -15.87
C TYR A 60 -2.86 4.55 -16.78
N ASN A 61 -2.88 5.41 -17.81
CA ASN A 61 -1.80 5.49 -18.81
C ASN A 61 -1.43 4.13 -19.44
N LYS A 62 -2.45 3.33 -19.81
CA LYS A 62 -2.29 1.97 -20.39
C LYS A 62 -1.61 0.95 -19.46
N LYS A 63 -1.55 1.23 -18.16
CA LYS A 63 -1.05 0.32 -17.13
C LYS A 63 -2.14 0.00 -16.13
N ASP A 64 -2.12 -1.21 -15.59
CA ASP A 64 -3.02 -1.62 -14.53
C ASP A 64 -2.70 -0.85 -13.25
N ALA A 65 -3.76 -0.34 -12.61
CA ALA A 65 -3.64 0.50 -11.43
C ALA A 65 -4.87 0.36 -10.53
N PHE A 66 -4.74 0.83 -9.30
CA PHE A 66 -5.81 0.92 -8.33
C PHE A 66 -6.12 2.38 -8.01
N ARG A 67 -7.39 2.74 -8.14
CA ARG A 67 -7.93 4.00 -7.64
C ARG A 67 -8.43 3.78 -6.22
N VAL A 68 -7.78 4.40 -5.26
CA VAL A 68 -8.12 4.32 -3.83
C VAL A 68 -8.78 5.63 -3.40
N LYS A 69 -10.01 5.55 -2.88
CA LYS A 69 -10.69 6.69 -2.25
C LYS A 69 -10.49 6.61 -0.74
N LEU A 70 -10.04 7.70 -0.13
CA LEU A 70 -9.76 7.82 1.30
C LEU A 70 -10.54 8.97 1.94
N LEU A 71 -11.09 8.74 3.12
CA LEU A 71 -11.69 9.75 3.99
C LEU A 71 -10.62 10.32 4.92
N LYS A 72 -10.33 11.61 4.79
CA LYS A 72 -9.42 12.33 5.71
C LYS A 72 -10.14 12.70 7.00
N SER A 73 -9.37 12.98 8.06
CA SER A 73 -9.91 13.37 9.37
C SER A 73 -10.77 14.63 9.33
N ASN A 74 -10.49 15.55 8.41
CA ASN A 74 -11.29 16.75 8.18
C ASN A 74 -12.61 16.49 7.41
N GLY A 75 -12.99 15.23 7.18
CA GLY A 75 -14.20 14.82 6.46
C GLY A 75 -14.10 14.90 4.94
N SER A 76 -13.01 15.45 4.38
CA SER A 76 -12.84 15.50 2.92
C SER A 76 -12.40 14.15 2.35
N VAL A 77 -12.88 13.83 1.15
CA VAL A 77 -12.49 12.62 0.42
C VAL A 77 -11.42 12.94 -0.61
N THR A 78 -10.34 12.17 -0.60
CA THR A 78 -9.25 12.27 -1.56
C THR A 78 -9.13 10.96 -2.33
N GLN A 79 -8.74 11.06 -3.59
CA GLN A 79 -8.55 9.89 -4.44
C GLN A 79 -7.11 9.80 -4.87
N VAL A 80 -6.50 8.63 -4.74
CA VAL A 80 -5.10 8.35 -5.06
C VAL A 80 -5.03 7.23 -6.10
N ILE A 81 -4.09 7.30 -7.05
CA ILE A 81 -3.85 6.21 -8.01
C ILE A 81 -2.57 5.47 -7.62
N VAL A 82 -2.64 4.14 -7.52
CA VAL A 82 -1.51 3.26 -7.21
C VAL A 82 -1.26 2.34 -8.39
N ASP A 83 -0.05 2.36 -8.95
CA ASP A 83 0.39 1.44 -10.01
C ASP A 83 0.35 -0.01 -9.49
N ALA A 84 -0.29 -0.92 -10.23
CA ALA A 84 -0.42 -2.30 -9.78
C ALA A 84 0.95 -3.00 -9.72
N LYS A 85 1.84 -2.77 -10.68
CA LYS A 85 3.11 -3.50 -10.74
C LYS A 85 4.16 -2.99 -9.77
N SER A 86 4.24 -1.68 -9.61
CA SER A 86 5.32 -1.04 -8.86
C SER A 86 4.89 -0.48 -7.50
N GLY A 87 3.59 -0.39 -7.23
CA GLY A 87 3.06 0.27 -6.05
C GLY A 87 3.31 1.79 -6.03
N ARG A 88 3.79 2.37 -7.14
CA ARG A 88 4.03 3.80 -7.27
C ARG A 88 2.71 4.55 -7.17
N VAL A 89 2.74 5.67 -6.46
CA VAL A 89 1.55 6.48 -6.26
C VAL A 89 1.60 7.74 -7.11
N TYR A 90 0.54 7.96 -7.87
CA TYR A 90 0.32 9.19 -8.63
C TYR A 90 -0.69 10.08 -7.88
N GLY A 91 -0.38 11.38 -7.84
CA GLY A 91 -0.98 12.38 -6.96
C GLY A 91 -2.51 12.37 -6.94
N GLY A 92 -3.06 12.68 -5.76
CA GLY A 92 -4.48 12.56 -5.49
C GLY A 92 -5.28 13.84 -5.66
N LYS A 93 -6.33 13.80 -6.48
CA LYS A 93 -7.28 14.90 -6.62
C LYS A 93 -8.34 14.77 -5.52
N SER A 94 -8.63 15.87 -4.83
CA SER A 94 -9.77 15.97 -3.91
C SER A 94 -11.07 15.80 -4.69
N SER A 95 -11.94 14.90 -4.23
CA SER A 95 -13.10 14.41 -4.97
C SER A 95 -14.27 15.40 -5.07
N SER A 96 -14.03 16.71 -5.00
CA SER A 96 -15.07 17.72 -5.22
C SER A 96 -15.49 17.81 -6.70
N ASP A 97 -14.72 17.22 -7.63
CA ASP A 97 -14.96 17.33 -9.08
C ASP A 97 -15.55 16.07 -9.74
N ASP A 98 -15.98 15.06 -8.97
CA ASP A 98 -16.40 13.74 -9.47
C ASP A 98 -17.88 13.73 -9.94
N LYS A 99 -18.28 14.76 -10.71
CA LYS A 99 -19.60 14.85 -11.37
C LYS A 99 -19.44 14.87 -12.90
N LYS A 100 -18.87 13.81 -13.49
CA LYS A 100 -18.99 13.57 -14.93
C LYS A 100 -18.82 12.10 -15.30
N ASP A 101 -19.69 11.69 -16.23
CA ASP A 101 -19.77 10.40 -16.91
C ASP A 101 -20.31 9.18 -16.16
N LYS A 102 -21.64 9.09 -16.14
CA LYS A 102 -22.29 7.92 -16.75
C LYS A 102 -23.06 8.39 -17.99
N GLY A 103 -22.54 8.09 -19.18
CA GLY A 103 -23.31 8.17 -20.43
C GLY A 103 -24.66 7.46 -20.25
N LYS A 104 -25.77 8.08 -20.63
CA LYS A 104 -26.24 8.18 -22.02
C LYS A 104 -26.03 6.85 -22.76
N ASP A 105 -26.90 5.90 -22.47
CA ASP A 105 -27.52 5.13 -23.53
C ASP A 105 -28.90 4.62 -23.11
N LYS A 106 -29.91 5.10 -23.83
CA LYS A 106 -31.04 4.36 -24.40
C LYS A 106 -32.14 5.34 -24.78
N SER A 107 -31.94 5.88 -25.98
CA SER A 107 -33.01 5.98 -26.97
C SER A 107 -33.94 4.78 -26.82
N ASP A 108 -35.20 5.05 -26.46
CA ASP A 108 -36.41 4.33 -26.88
C ASP A 108 -37.56 4.68 -25.92
N ARG A 109 -38.05 5.92 -26.04
CA ARG A 109 -39.44 6.25 -25.75
C ARG A 109 -40.07 6.90 -26.98
N ARG A 110 -40.09 6.13 -28.08
CA ARG A 110 -41.05 6.37 -29.15
C ARG A 110 -42.40 5.87 -28.65
N GLY A 111 -43.40 6.75 -28.69
CA GLY A 111 -44.80 6.36 -28.64
C GLY A 111 -45.54 6.71 -27.35
N TYR A 112 -45.77 7.99 -27.11
CA TYR A 112 -47.02 8.46 -26.49
C TYR A 112 -47.28 9.89 -26.98
N ARG A 113 -48.27 10.04 -27.88
CA ARG A 113 -48.80 11.22 -28.60
C ARG A 113 -48.74 10.91 -30.11
N ARG A 114 -49.85 10.83 -30.84
CA ARG A 114 -51.22 11.27 -30.64
C ARG A 114 -52.15 10.25 -31.30
#